data_AF-A0A0L8V6G1-F1
#
_entry.id   AF-A0A0L8V6G1-F1
#
_cell.length_a   1.000
_cell.length_b   1.000
_cell.length_c   1.000
_cell.angle_alpha   90.00
_cell.angle_beta   90.00
_cell.angle_gamma   90.00
#
_symmetry.space_group_name_H-M   'P 1'
#
loop_
_entity.id
_entity.type
_entity.pdbx_description
1 polymer ?
#
loop_
_entity_poly.entity_id
_entity_poly.type
_entity_poly.pdbx_seq_one_letter_code
_entity_poly.pdbx_strand_id
1 'polypeptide(L)'
;MKKIAVLSFILLVAFGSVFSAEPLRKPFVELFIEGRYIPDGSEVDVNKGQQFTLVTQAKGGRADFVQFPDTYADLGDDAKIISRGYNKLIYEKNGVLHKWEMVDEKIDLESDTKIKLLVNNDLINKQQTDVFIPVDKVEKTYIKVKISTYWSYDNGTTTKTETDVAEATIYLHIQGNTNEWFATPNVKAAGNHDQVVEEKLNAIQESYNKIESLLNNFEFTAIQPEIQNLRNIVGQLEDRVEYLVANEPNKHSDIFFIGLPSDQAVSDVADFRTLASAWNELEKLVNEQSIKLDQLEKSTDKTKRRDLLELIKPFTNWENSLPNQAESLLQDYAKDFNWENTSIRSFLAFNPNEERINNLEQSQADFRRFLENRKENIELEKQKINYALTRLQAVRIFDGMLMGFFSSLNFARWENTRDQGN
;
A
#
# COMPACT_ATOMS: atom_id res chain seq x y z
N MET A 1 57.58 24.62 9.77
CA MET A 1 56.39 25.31 10.33
C MET A 1 55.24 25.50 9.33
N LYS A 2 55.47 25.93 8.08
CA LYS A 2 54.37 26.16 7.10
C LYS A 2 53.54 24.91 6.70
N LYS A 3 54.13 23.72 6.64
CA LYS A 3 53.42 22.48 6.25
C LYS A 3 52.47 21.92 7.32
N ILE A 4 52.78 22.15 8.61
CA ILE A 4 51.92 21.71 9.73
C ILE A 4 50.69 22.61 9.83
N ALA A 5 50.85 23.94 9.65
CA ALA A 5 49.73 24.87 9.65
C ALA A 5 48.73 24.61 8.52
N VAL A 6 49.19 24.20 7.33
CA VAL A 6 48.31 23.83 6.20
C VAL A 6 47.56 22.53 6.48
N LEU A 7 48.23 21.52 7.08
CA LEU A 7 47.57 20.28 7.47
C LEU A 7 46.53 20.50 8.58
N SER A 8 46.82 21.36 9.55
CA SER A 8 45.87 21.76 10.60
C SER A 8 44.70 22.56 10.05
N PHE A 9 44.88 23.37 9.01
CA PHE A 9 43.80 24.11 8.35
C PHE A 9 42.90 23.19 7.52
N ILE A 10 43.47 22.20 6.83
CA ILE A 10 42.70 21.18 6.10
C ILE A 10 41.93 20.27 7.07
N LEU A 11 42.52 19.90 8.22
CA LEU A 11 41.79 19.21 9.28
C LEU A 11 40.71 20.11 9.90
N LEU A 12 40.95 21.41 10.12
CA LEU A 12 39.91 22.31 10.64
C LEU A 12 38.74 22.51 9.66
N VAL A 13 38.98 22.46 8.35
CA VAL A 13 37.93 22.54 7.33
C VAL A 13 37.23 21.19 7.16
N ALA A 14 37.93 20.07 7.29
CA ALA A 14 37.36 18.72 7.20
C ALA A 14 36.59 18.30 8.48
N PHE A 15 36.94 18.84 9.65
CA PHE A 15 36.21 18.68 10.91
C PHE A 15 35.24 19.84 11.20
N GLY A 16 35.27 20.88 10.37
CA GLY A 16 34.41 22.07 10.46
C GLY A 16 33.12 21.97 9.66
N SER A 17 32.82 20.81 9.07
CA SER A 17 31.47 20.49 8.60
C SER A 17 30.57 20.36 9.82
N VAL A 18 30.11 21.52 10.33
CA VAL A 18 28.90 21.64 11.14
C VAL A 18 27.84 20.80 10.41
N PHE A 19 27.22 19.87 11.12
CA PHE A 19 26.14 19.03 10.61
C PHE A 19 24.97 19.94 10.21
N SER A 20 25.04 20.54 9.02
CA SER A 20 23.92 21.22 8.41
C SER A 20 22.91 20.15 8.02
N ALA A 21 21.64 20.38 8.34
CA ALA A 21 20.55 19.55 7.84
C ALA A 21 20.75 19.32 6.33
N GLU A 22 20.55 18.09 5.89
CA GLU A 22 20.57 17.78 4.47
C GLU A 22 19.48 18.59 3.77
N PRO A 23 19.71 19.05 2.53
CA PRO A 23 18.70 19.75 1.77
C PRO A 23 17.43 18.90 1.71
N LEU A 24 16.30 19.49 2.10
CA LEU A 24 15.01 18.82 2.05
C LEU A 24 14.78 18.29 0.63
N ARG A 25 14.50 16.99 0.51
CA ARG A 25 14.14 16.40 -0.78
C ARG A 25 12.89 17.12 -1.29
N LYS A 26 12.84 17.41 -2.58
CA LYS A 26 11.61 17.97 -3.18
C LYS A 26 10.47 16.96 -3.01
N PRO A 27 9.21 17.40 -2.82
CA PRO A 27 8.07 16.50 -2.84
C PRO A 27 8.05 15.64 -4.10
N PHE A 28 7.82 14.34 -3.96
CA PHE A 28 7.70 13.38 -5.06
C PHE A 28 6.66 12.31 -4.74
N VAL A 29 6.19 11.61 -5.77
CA VAL A 29 5.20 10.52 -5.63
C VAL A 29 5.92 9.19 -5.82
N GLU A 30 5.67 8.25 -4.91
CA GLU A 30 5.97 6.84 -5.12
C GLU A 30 4.73 6.14 -5.65
N LEU A 31 4.88 5.40 -6.75
CA LEU A 31 3.81 4.67 -7.40
C LEU A 31 4.06 3.18 -7.24
N PHE A 32 3.02 2.41 -6.95
CA PHE A 32 3.09 0.95 -6.90
C PHE A 32 1.97 0.35 -7.73
N ILE A 33 2.31 -0.63 -8.57
CA ILE A 33 1.34 -1.47 -9.29
C ILE A 33 1.53 -2.88 -8.77
N GLU A 34 0.46 -3.48 -8.22
CA GLU A 34 0.50 -4.83 -7.64
C GLU A 34 1.66 -5.02 -6.65
N GLY A 35 1.86 -4.03 -5.77
CA GLY A 35 2.91 -4.03 -4.74
C GLY A 35 4.34 -3.75 -5.25
N ARG A 36 4.54 -3.56 -6.56
CA ARG A 36 5.86 -3.27 -7.16
C ARG A 36 6.03 -1.78 -7.39
N TYR A 37 7.13 -1.22 -6.89
CA TYR A 37 7.50 0.18 -7.11
C TYR A 37 7.72 0.48 -8.60
N ILE A 38 7.09 1.53 -9.09
CA ILE A 38 7.18 2.04 -10.46
C ILE A 38 7.79 3.45 -10.42
N PRO A 39 8.99 3.64 -10.99
CA PRO A 39 9.60 4.97 -11.06
C PRO A 39 8.80 5.96 -11.91
N ASP A 40 8.88 7.25 -11.57
CA ASP A 40 8.35 8.34 -12.41
C ASP A 40 8.96 8.31 -13.82
N GLY A 41 8.12 8.51 -14.83
CA GLY A 41 8.47 8.47 -16.24
C GLY A 41 8.57 7.06 -16.84
N SER A 42 8.30 6.00 -16.07
CA SER A 42 8.41 4.62 -16.56
C SER A 42 7.36 4.29 -17.62
N GLU A 43 7.74 3.44 -18.57
CA GLU A 43 6.81 2.75 -19.47
C GLU A 43 6.46 1.38 -18.87
N VAL A 44 5.16 1.10 -18.71
CA VAL A 44 4.63 -0.15 -18.17
C VAL A 44 3.82 -0.85 -19.26
N ASP A 45 4.18 -2.08 -19.58
CA ASP A 45 3.39 -2.91 -20.49
C ASP A 45 2.13 -3.41 -19.77
N VAL A 46 0.97 -3.16 -20.37
CA VAL A 46 -0.33 -3.62 -19.90
C VAL A 46 -1.10 -4.25 -21.06
N ASN A 47 -2.03 -5.14 -20.78
CA ASN A 47 -2.84 -5.79 -21.82
C ASN A 47 -4.19 -5.09 -21.99
N LYS A 48 -4.76 -5.18 -23.20
CA LYS A 48 -6.16 -4.83 -23.43
C LYS A 48 -7.08 -5.63 -22.53
N GLY A 49 -8.06 -4.95 -21.95
CA GLY A 49 -8.99 -5.51 -20.97
C GLY A 49 -8.41 -5.67 -19.57
N GLN A 50 -7.13 -5.38 -19.33
CA GLN A 50 -6.53 -5.53 -18.01
C GLN A 50 -7.11 -4.54 -17.00
N GLN A 51 -7.27 -5.00 -15.75
CA GLN A 51 -7.43 -4.15 -14.58
C GLN A 51 -6.27 -4.37 -13.62
N PHE A 52 -5.82 -3.31 -12.94
CA PHE A 52 -4.81 -3.36 -11.90
C PHE A 52 -5.02 -2.24 -10.88
N THR A 53 -4.50 -2.42 -9.67
CA THR A 53 -4.56 -1.39 -8.62
C THR A 53 -3.27 -0.56 -8.60
N LEU A 54 -3.44 0.75 -8.68
CA LEU A 54 -2.39 1.75 -8.53
C LEU A 54 -2.43 2.33 -7.12
N VAL A 55 -1.32 2.16 -6.37
CA VAL A 55 -1.13 2.81 -5.06
C VAL A 55 -0.20 4.01 -5.21
N THR A 56 -0.60 5.15 -4.64
CA THR A 56 0.13 6.41 -4.75
C THR A 56 0.47 6.96 -3.36
N GLN A 57 1.75 7.24 -3.10
CA GLN A 57 2.21 7.77 -1.82
C GLN A 57 3.02 9.05 -2.01
N ALA A 58 2.76 10.09 -1.20
CA ALA A 58 3.59 11.29 -1.17
C ALA A 58 4.82 11.08 -0.27
N LYS A 59 6.00 11.49 -0.77
CA LYS A 59 7.28 11.52 -0.06
C LYS A 59 7.99 12.84 -0.30
N GLY A 60 9.07 13.11 0.43
CA GLY A 60 9.80 14.37 0.28
C GLY A 60 9.10 15.53 0.99
N GLY A 61 9.63 16.73 0.81
CA GLY A 61 9.05 17.96 1.36
C GLY A 61 8.81 17.90 2.86
N ARG A 62 7.72 18.50 3.30
CA ARG A 62 7.29 18.58 4.69
C ARG A 62 7.06 17.20 5.30
N ALA A 63 6.65 16.18 4.53
CA ALA A 63 6.53 14.81 5.03
C ALA A 63 7.90 14.29 5.52
N ASP A 64 8.95 14.46 4.72
CA ASP A 64 10.32 14.11 5.11
C ASP A 64 10.83 14.95 6.28
N PHE A 65 10.56 16.26 6.28
CA PHE A 65 10.92 17.16 7.39
C PHE A 65 10.31 16.68 8.71
N VAL A 66 9.06 16.23 8.66
CA VAL A 66 8.30 15.78 9.83
C VAL A 66 8.71 14.37 10.26
N GLN A 67 8.94 13.47 9.31
CA GLN A 67 9.30 12.07 9.58
C GLN A 67 10.78 11.90 9.98
N PHE A 68 11.67 12.68 9.36
CA PHE A 68 13.13 12.65 9.56
C PHE A 68 13.70 14.05 9.87
N PRO A 69 13.23 14.72 10.94
CA PRO A 69 13.70 16.05 11.30
C PRO A 69 15.19 16.10 11.62
N ASP A 70 15.79 15.02 12.13
CA ASP A 70 17.24 14.99 12.40
C ASP A 70 18.08 15.08 11.12
N THR A 71 17.52 14.59 9.99
CA THR A 71 18.16 14.62 8.68
C THR A 71 17.86 15.92 7.95
N TYR A 72 16.60 16.37 7.94
CA TYR A 72 16.14 17.43 7.04
C TYR A 72 15.66 18.72 7.72
N ALA A 73 15.53 18.75 9.04
CA ALA A 73 15.05 19.93 9.77
C ALA A 73 16.21 20.66 10.46
N ASP A 74 16.53 21.87 9.98
CA ASP A 74 17.40 22.79 10.72
C ASP A 74 16.59 23.48 11.83
N LEU A 75 16.39 22.76 12.93
CA LEU A 75 15.66 23.26 14.09
C LEU A 75 16.54 24.11 15.02
N GLY A 76 17.86 24.13 14.80
CA GLY A 76 18.87 24.72 15.69
C GLY A 76 19.24 23.82 16.88
N ASP A 77 20.45 24.02 17.41
CA ASP A 77 21.03 23.19 18.48
C ASP A 77 20.24 23.19 19.80
N ASP A 78 19.39 24.20 20.01
CA ASP A 78 18.56 24.41 21.18
C ASP A 78 17.15 23.79 21.07
N ALA A 79 16.79 23.21 19.93
CA ALA A 79 15.49 22.59 19.73
C ALA A 79 15.45 21.16 20.31
N LYS A 80 14.41 20.91 21.11
CA LYS A 80 14.10 19.59 21.65
C LYS A 80 12.87 19.03 20.95
N ILE A 81 13.04 17.99 20.13
CA ILE A 81 11.91 17.26 19.56
C ILE A 81 11.15 16.55 20.69
N ILE A 82 9.83 16.65 20.67
CA ILE A 82 8.91 16.06 21.66
C ILE A 82 8.17 14.86 21.04
N SER A 83 7.81 14.94 19.76
CA SER A 83 7.11 13.88 19.04
C SER A 83 7.29 14.10 17.55
N ARG A 84 7.48 13.02 16.78
CA ARG A 84 7.49 13.03 15.32
C ARG A 84 6.64 11.84 14.83
N GLY A 85 6.19 11.85 13.58
CA GLY A 85 5.40 10.79 12.97
C GLY A 85 5.25 10.98 11.47
N TYR A 86 4.28 10.31 10.84
CA TYR A 86 4.02 10.45 9.41
C TYR A 86 3.39 11.78 9.04
N ASN A 87 2.49 12.30 9.88
CA ASN A 87 1.68 13.47 9.61
C ASN A 87 1.89 14.60 10.64
N LYS A 88 2.84 14.46 11.58
CA LYS A 88 2.99 15.42 12.68
C LYS A 88 4.39 15.49 13.29
N LEU A 89 4.86 16.70 13.58
CA LEU A 89 6.08 16.98 14.35
C LEU A 89 5.77 18.00 15.45
N ILE A 90 6.14 17.71 16.69
CA ILE A 90 6.13 18.65 17.81
C ILE A 90 7.55 18.78 18.35
N TYR A 91 8.04 20.01 18.50
CA TYR A 91 9.31 20.31 19.14
C TYR A 91 9.20 21.57 19.99
N GLU A 92 10.08 21.72 20.97
CA GLU A 92 10.20 22.90 21.82
C GLU A 92 11.51 23.64 21.49
N LYS A 93 11.44 24.96 21.35
CA LYS A 93 12.60 25.81 21.16
C LYS A 93 12.43 27.07 21.99
N ASN A 94 13.42 27.40 22.81
CA ASN A 94 13.38 28.56 23.73
C ASN A 94 12.11 28.62 24.61
N GLY A 95 11.62 27.47 25.08
CA GLY A 95 10.41 27.39 25.91
C GLY A 95 9.08 27.51 25.14
N VAL A 96 9.12 27.61 23.82
CA VAL A 96 7.93 27.69 22.96
C VAL A 96 7.72 26.36 22.25
N LEU A 97 6.50 25.84 22.29
CA LEU A 97 6.10 24.66 21.53
C LEU A 97 5.84 25.03 20.08
N HIS A 98 6.39 24.24 19.17
CA HIS A 98 6.22 24.34 17.74
C HIS A 98 5.59 23.03 17.24
N LYS A 99 4.48 23.14 16.50
CA LYS A 99 3.74 22.00 15.97
C LYS A 99 3.60 22.14 14.46
N TRP A 100 3.99 21.11 13.73
CA TRP A 100 3.61 20.85 12.35
C TRP A 100 2.63 19.68 12.30
N GLU A 101 1.56 19.81 11.52
CA GLU A 101 0.54 18.77 11.35
C GLU A 101 -0.04 18.81 9.94
N MET A 102 -0.19 17.64 9.30
CA MET A 102 -0.90 17.51 8.03
C MET A 102 -2.39 17.63 8.30
N VAL A 103 -3.03 18.61 7.67
CA VAL A 103 -4.45 18.89 7.85
C VAL A 103 -5.31 18.25 6.76
N ASP A 104 -4.74 18.01 5.58
CA ASP A 104 -5.43 17.39 4.46
C ASP A 104 -4.43 16.79 3.45
N GLU A 105 -4.87 15.76 2.73
CA GLU A 105 -4.16 15.16 1.61
C GLU A 105 -5.16 15.01 0.44
N LYS A 106 -4.79 15.57 -0.71
CA LYS A 106 -5.58 15.50 -1.93
C LYS A 106 -4.80 14.82 -3.03
N ILE A 107 -5.40 13.78 -3.62
CA ILE A 107 -4.84 13.02 -4.73
C ILE A 107 -5.70 13.30 -5.96
N ASP A 108 -5.09 13.87 -6.98
CA ASP A 108 -5.70 14.13 -8.29
C ASP A 108 -5.04 13.20 -9.32
N LEU A 109 -5.85 12.40 -10.02
CA LEU A 109 -5.38 11.57 -11.13
C LEU A 109 -5.91 12.11 -12.47
N GLU A 110 -5.03 12.15 -13.46
CA GLU A 110 -5.31 12.59 -14.82
C GLU A 110 -4.86 11.52 -15.82
N SER A 111 -5.67 11.30 -16.87
CA SER A 111 -5.31 10.47 -18.03
C SER A 111 -5.92 11.04 -19.30
N ASP A 112 -5.51 10.54 -20.47
CA ASP A 112 -5.96 11.02 -21.79
C ASP A 112 -7.37 10.53 -22.20
N THR A 113 -8.24 10.21 -21.23
CA THR A 113 -9.61 9.64 -21.39
C THR A 113 -9.69 8.24 -22.01
N LYS A 114 -8.55 7.68 -22.45
CA LYS A 114 -8.49 6.37 -23.09
C LYS A 114 -8.47 5.20 -22.10
N ILE A 115 -8.47 5.48 -20.81
CA ILE A 115 -8.53 4.51 -19.72
C ILE A 115 -9.55 4.97 -18.69
N LYS A 116 -10.09 4.03 -17.93
CA LYS A 116 -11.03 4.31 -16.86
C LYS A 116 -10.31 4.23 -15.52
N LEU A 117 -10.40 5.30 -14.74
CA LEU A 117 -9.86 5.39 -13.38
C LEU A 117 -11.02 5.33 -12.40
N LEU A 118 -10.96 4.39 -11.46
CA LEU A 118 -11.95 4.20 -10.40
C LEU A 118 -11.29 4.48 -9.06
N VAL A 119 -11.52 5.69 -8.54
CA VAL A 119 -10.98 6.11 -7.24
C VAL A 119 -11.89 5.60 -6.13
N ASN A 120 -11.31 4.87 -5.17
CA ASN A 120 -12.05 4.39 -4.02
C ASN A 120 -12.17 5.51 -2.96
N ASN A 121 -13.31 6.19 -2.95
CA ASN A 121 -13.57 7.31 -2.04
C ASN A 121 -13.94 6.89 -0.61
N ASP A 122 -14.20 5.59 -0.38
CA ASP A 122 -14.68 5.07 0.91
C ASP A 122 -13.53 4.66 1.86
N LEU A 123 -12.29 4.64 1.38
CA LEU A 123 -11.12 4.33 2.18
C LEU A 123 -10.67 5.53 3.01
N ILE A 124 -10.28 5.24 4.26
CA ILE A 124 -9.69 6.23 5.17
C ILE A 124 -8.42 6.84 4.55
N ASN A 125 -7.68 6.05 3.75
CA ASN A 125 -6.50 6.47 3.01
C ASN A 125 -6.80 6.40 1.50
N LYS A 126 -6.96 7.55 0.84
CA LYS A 126 -7.37 7.69 -0.58
C LYS A 126 -6.30 7.28 -1.61
N GLN A 127 -5.36 6.44 -1.21
CA GLN A 127 -4.12 6.19 -1.94
C GLN A 127 -4.24 5.08 -2.99
N GLN A 128 -5.39 4.43 -3.11
CA GLN A 128 -5.66 3.36 -4.07
C GLN A 128 -6.58 3.84 -5.20
N THR A 129 -6.23 3.50 -6.44
CA THR A 129 -7.07 3.71 -7.62
C THR A 129 -7.02 2.48 -8.51
N ASP A 130 -8.19 1.96 -8.89
CA ASP A 130 -8.27 0.89 -9.88
C ASP A 130 -8.22 1.48 -11.29
N VAL A 131 -7.36 0.89 -12.13
CA VAL A 131 -7.17 1.29 -13.52
C VAL A 131 -7.70 0.21 -14.43
N PHE A 132 -8.54 0.58 -15.39
CA PHE A 132 -9.07 -0.33 -16.41
C PHE A 132 -8.64 0.09 -17.83
N ILE A 133 -8.10 -0.86 -18.58
CA ILE A 133 -7.61 -0.69 -19.95
C ILE A 133 -8.67 -1.19 -20.95
N PRO A 134 -9.27 -0.32 -21.77
CA PRO A 134 -10.28 -0.75 -22.75
C PRO A 134 -9.66 -1.47 -23.96
N VAL A 135 -10.52 -2.14 -24.72
CA VAL A 135 -10.17 -2.96 -25.91
C VAL A 135 -9.87 -2.11 -27.15
N ASP A 136 -10.24 -0.83 -27.12
CA ASP A 136 -10.14 0.08 -28.25
C ASP A 136 -8.72 0.20 -28.79
N LYS A 137 -8.56 0.82 -29.96
CA LYS A 137 -7.25 1.08 -30.58
C LYS A 137 -6.47 2.15 -29.82
N VAL A 138 -6.06 1.81 -28.60
CA VAL A 138 -5.16 2.59 -27.77
C VAL A 138 -3.87 1.78 -27.69
N GLU A 139 -2.80 2.30 -28.28
CA GLU A 139 -1.47 1.68 -28.21
C GLU A 139 -0.66 2.25 -27.04
N LYS A 140 -0.90 3.52 -26.71
CA LYS A 140 -0.25 4.24 -25.61
C LYS A 140 -1.20 5.22 -24.93
N THR A 141 -1.05 5.33 -23.61
CA THR A 141 -1.74 6.28 -22.72
C THR A 141 -0.80 6.63 -21.56
N TYR A 142 -1.24 7.52 -20.67
CA TYR A 142 -0.51 7.89 -19.45
C TYR A 142 -1.46 8.01 -18.26
N ILE A 143 -0.91 7.82 -17.07
CA ILE A 143 -1.52 8.23 -15.82
C ILE A 143 -0.60 9.26 -15.19
N LYS A 144 -1.10 10.47 -14.99
CA LYS A 144 -0.44 11.51 -14.23
C LYS A 144 -1.10 11.59 -12.86
N VAL A 145 -0.30 11.47 -11.82
CA VAL A 145 -0.71 11.59 -10.42
C VAL A 145 -0.18 12.90 -9.87
N LYS A 146 -1.03 13.64 -9.17
CA LYS A 146 -0.68 14.82 -8.41
C LYS A 146 -1.17 14.67 -6.98
N ILE A 147 -0.25 14.67 -6.03
CA ILE A 147 -0.58 14.68 -4.60
C ILE A 147 -0.29 16.06 -4.03
N SER A 148 -1.29 16.66 -3.39
CA SER A 148 -1.16 17.92 -2.66
C SER A 148 -1.38 17.64 -1.18
N THR A 149 -0.34 17.85 -0.37
CA THR A 149 -0.43 17.74 1.09
C THR A 149 -0.48 19.13 1.71
N TYR A 150 -1.40 19.34 2.63
CA TYR A 150 -1.62 20.61 3.30
C TYR A 150 -1.15 20.50 4.73
N TRP A 151 -0.24 21.39 5.11
CA TRP A 151 0.41 21.39 6.41
C TRP A 151 0.12 22.68 7.15
N SER A 152 -0.14 22.54 8.45
CA SER A 152 -0.29 23.66 9.37
C SER A 152 0.87 23.65 10.35
N TYR A 153 1.48 24.82 10.52
CA TYR A 153 2.41 25.13 11.58
C TYR A 153 1.76 26.07 12.58
N ASP A 154 1.97 25.81 13.86
CA ASP A 154 1.55 26.67 14.96
C ASP A 154 2.59 26.66 16.08
N ASN A 155 2.85 27.82 16.67
CA ASN A 155 3.64 27.95 17.89
C ASN A 155 2.96 28.80 18.98
N GLY A 156 1.63 28.98 18.89
CA GLY A 156 0.82 29.79 19.78
C GLY A 156 0.85 31.30 19.49
N THR A 157 1.80 31.78 18.67
CA THR A 157 1.90 33.20 18.28
C THR A 157 1.85 33.40 16.77
N THR A 158 2.36 32.43 16.01
CA THR A 158 2.42 32.44 14.56
C THR A 158 1.81 31.16 14.05
N THR A 159 0.85 31.31 13.14
CA THR A 159 0.36 30.21 12.32
C THR A 159 0.85 30.39 10.90
N LYS A 160 1.30 29.30 10.28
CA LYS A 160 1.71 29.26 8.87
C LYS A 160 1.08 28.04 8.24
N THR A 161 0.60 28.18 7.02
CA THR A 161 0.22 27.03 6.20
C THR A 161 1.25 26.82 5.09
N GLU A 162 1.43 25.57 4.72
CA GLU A 162 2.32 25.16 3.64
C GLU A 162 1.62 24.10 2.79
N THR A 163 1.84 24.16 1.49
CA THR A 163 1.30 23.17 0.56
C THR A 163 2.46 22.60 -0.22
N ASP A 164 2.62 21.29 -0.10
CA ASP A 164 3.55 20.55 -0.94
C ASP A 164 2.81 19.86 -2.04
N VAL A 165 3.35 19.99 -3.25
CA VAL A 165 2.79 19.40 -4.45
C VAL A 165 3.84 18.48 -5.05
N ALA A 166 3.48 17.22 -5.15
CA ALA A 166 4.25 16.18 -5.81
C ALA A 166 3.51 15.73 -7.08
N GLU A 167 4.25 15.49 -8.17
CA GLU A 167 3.69 14.96 -9.41
C GLU A 167 4.54 13.77 -9.87
N ALA A 168 3.89 12.76 -10.45
CA ALA A 168 4.54 11.68 -11.19
C ALA A 168 3.67 11.30 -12.39
N THR A 169 4.30 10.79 -13.43
CA THR A 169 3.64 10.31 -14.64
C THR A 169 4.17 8.93 -15.00
N ILE A 170 3.28 7.98 -15.23
CA ILE A 170 3.61 6.70 -15.84
C ILE A 170 2.97 6.60 -17.21
N TYR A 171 3.65 5.93 -18.14
CA TYR A 171 3.16 5.68 -19.48
C TYR A 171 2.77 4.21 -19.59
N LEU A 172 1.60 3.93 -20.14
CA LEU A 172 1.14 2.56 -20.36
C LEU A 172 1.26 2.24 -21.84
N HIS A 173 1.96 1.15 -22.13
CA HIS A 173 2.03 0.57 -23.47
C HIS A 173 1.05 -0.60 -23.53
N ILE A 174 -0.02 -0.42 -24.30
CA ILE A 174 -1.14 -1.36 -24.31
C ILE A 174 -0.91 -2.41 -25.40
N GLN A 175 -0.64 -3.62 -24.96
CA GLN A 175 -0.48 -4.80 -25.80
C GLN A 175 -1.83 -5.46 -26.05
N GLY A 176 -2.05 -5.97 -27.27
CA GLY A 176 -3.29 -6.68 -27.58
C GLY A 176 -3.29 -7.25 -28.99
N ASN A 177 -4.11 -8.28 -29.21
CA ASN A 177 -4.18 -8.98 -30.48
C ASN A 177 -5.19 -8.30 -31.41
N THR A 178 -4.88 -8.15 -32.71
CA THR A 178 -5.77 -7.43 -33.66
C THR A 178 -7.08 -8.15 -33.95
N ASN A 179 -7.23 -9.41 -33.52
CA ASN A 179 -8.40 -10.26 -33.72
C ASN A 179 -9.33 -10.30 -32.49
N GLU A 180 -8.95 -9.67 -31.38
CA GLU A 180 -9.78 -9.53 -30.18
C GLU A 180 -10.76 -8.37 -30.37
N TRP A 181 -12.05 -8.67 -30.26
CA TRP A 181 -13.12 -7.67 -30.37
C TRP A 181 -13.77 -7.36 -29.01
N PHE A 182 -13.51 -8.19 -27.99
CA PHE A 182 -13.94 -7.98 -26.61
C PHE A 182 -12.85 -8.38 -25.63
N ALA A 183 -12.61 -7.56 -24.62
CA ALA A 183 -11.72 -7.85 -23.51
C ALA A 183 -12.12 -7.05 -22.27
N THR A 184 -12.27 -7.78 -21.17
CA THR A 184 -12.41 -7.29 -19.80
C THR A 184 -11.41 -8.07 -18.92
N PRO A 185 -11.24 -7.72 -17.63
CA PRO A 185 -10.21 -8.31 -16.79
C PRO A 185 -10.29 -9.83 -16.72
N ASN A 186 -11.51 -10.36 -16.77
CA ASN A 186 -11.76 -11.78 -16.58
C ASN A 186 -12.30 -12.49 -17.82
N VAL A 187 -12.55 -11.79 -18.92
CA VAL A 187 -13.17 -12.39 -20.11
C VAL A 187 -12.65 -11.75 -21.39
N LYS A 188 -12.33 -12.56 -22.39
CA LYS A 188 -11.98 -12.09 -23.74
C LYS A 188 -12.71 -12.87 -24.82
N ALA A 189 -12.92 -12.23 -25.96
CA ALA A 189 -13.40 -12.90 -27.16
C ALA A 189 -12.66 -12.42 -28.42
N ALA A 190 -12.41 -13.38 -29.31
CA ALA A 190 -11.76 -13.16 -30.60
C ALA A 190 -12.57 -13.77 -31.75
N GLY A 191 -12.25 -13.42 -32.99
CA GLY A 191 -12.93 -13.90 -34.19
C GLY A 191 -14.06 -12.97 -34.63
N ASN A 192 -15.24 -13.51 -34.91
CA ASN A 192 -16.36 -12.69 -35.37
C ASN A 192 -17.14 -12.12 -34.19
N HIS A 193 -17.51 -10.85 -34.30
CA HIS A 193 -18.37 -10.18 -33.33
C HIS A 193 -19.81 -10.69 -33.42
N ASP A 194 -20.41 -10.98 -32.28
CA ASP A 194 -21.84 -11.22 -32.10
C ASP A 194 -22.34 -10.41 -30.91
N GLN A 195 -23.39 -9.60 -31.13
CA GLN A 195 -23.92 -8.69 -30.11
C GLN A 195 -24.47 -9.44 -28.89
N VAL A 196 -25.12 -10.59 -29.09
CA VAL A 196 -25.69 -11.37 -27.98
C VAL A 196 -24.56 -11.99 -27.15
N VAL A 197 -23.51 -12.48 -27.80
CA VAL A 197 -22.29 -12.92 -27.11
C VAL A 197 -21.72 -11.77 -26.28
N GLU A 198 -21.52 -10.59 -26.86
CA GLU A 198 -21.01 -9.40 -26.14
C GLU A 198 -21.84 -9.07 -24.88
N GLU A 199 -23.17 -9.03 -25.01
CA GLU A 199 -24.08 -8.79 -23.88
C GLU A 199 -23.89 -9.82 -22.76
N LYS A 200 -23.65 -11.10 -23.10
CA LYS A 200 -23.37 -12.15 -22.10
C LYS A 200 -21.99 -12.01 -21.48
N LEU A 201 -20.96 -11.67 -22.25
CA LEU A 201 -19.61 -11.47 -21.72
C LEU A 201 -19.58 -10.29 -20.73
N ASN A 202 -20.30 -9.20 -21.03
CA ASN A 202 -20.49 -8.08 -20.09
C ASN A 202 -21.17 -8.53 -18.79
N ALA A 203 -22.28 -9.28 -18.89
CA ALA A 203 -22.97 -9.80 -17.71
C ALA A 203 -22.10 -10.77 -16.87
N ILE A 204 -21.24 -11.54 -17.53
CA ILE A 204 -20.26 -12.39 -16.84
C ILE A 204 -19.24 -11.53 -16.08
N GLN A 205 -18.68 -10.48 -16.70
CA GLN A 205 -17.75 -9.59 -16.01
C GLN A 205 -18.41 -8.89 -14.80
N GLU A 206 -19.66 -8.44 -14.94
CA GLU A 206 -20.42 -7.87 -13.82
C GLU A 206 -20.60 -8.87 -12.68
N SER A 207 -20.87 -10.14 -13.01
CA SER A 207 -20.98 -11.20 -12.02
C SER A 207 -19.63 -11.51 -11.35
N TYR A 208 -18.52 -11.49 -12.09
CA TYR A 208 -17.16 -11.59 -11.52
C TYR A 208 -16.92 -10.47 -10.49
N ASN A 209 -17.12 -9.22 -10.89
CA ASN A 209 -16.93 -8.05 -10.01
C ASN A 209 -17.81 -8.15 -8.76
N LYS A 210 -19.05 -8.63 -8.91
CA LYS A 210 -19.98 -8.79 -7.79
C LYS A 210 -19.51 -9.87 -6.82
N ILE A 211 -19.09 -11.03 -7.32
CA ILE A 211 -18.58 -12.13 -6.50
C ILE A 211 -17.30 -11.69 -5.77
N GLU A 212 -16.37 -11.05 -6.46
CA GLU A 212 -15.13 -10.53 -5.89
C GLU A 212 -15.43 -9.53 -4.75
N SER A 213 -16.33 -8.57 -4.98
CA SER A 213 -16.74 -7.62 -3.95
C SER A 213 -17.35 -8.31 -2.72
N LEU A 214 -18.20 -9.33 -2.91
CA LEU A 214 -18.77 -10.09 -1.80
C LEU A 214 -17.72 -10.91 -1.05
N LEU A 215 -16.72 -11.46 -1.76
CA LEU A 215 -15.59 -12.17 -1.15
C LEU A 215 -14.75 -11.23 -0.29
N ASN A 216 -14.41 -10.05 -0.82
CA ASN A 216 -13.59 -9.06 -0.12
C ASN A 216 -14.30 -8.45 1.10
N ASN A 217 -15.62 -8.31 1.05
CA ASN A 217 -16.43 -7.84 2.19
C ASN A 217 -16.92 -8.96 3.12
N PHE A 218 -16.52 -10.22 2.88
CA PHE A 218 -16.92 -11.39 3.66
C PHE A 218 -18.44 -11.64 3.73
N GLU A 219 -19.18 -11.27 2.70
CA GLU A 219 -20.65 -11.43 2.58
C GLU A 219 -21.04 -12.82 2.07
N PHE A 220 -20.56 -13.87 2.77
CA PHE A 220 -20.61 -15.25 2.29
C PHE A 220 -22.01 -15.82 1.99
N THR A 221 -23.06 -15.28 2.62
CA THR A 221 -24.44 -15.73 2.39
C THR A 221 -24.95 -15.38 0.99
N ALA A 222 -24.42 -14.32 0.37
CA ALA A 222 -24.81 -13.89 -0.97
C ALA A 222 -23.98 -14.56 -2.08
N ILE A 223 -22.83 -15.16 -1.76
CA ILE A 223 -21.89 -15.67 -2.76
C ILE A 223 -22.42 -16.88 -3.52
N GLN A 224 -23.03 -17.85 -2.84
CA GLN A 224 -23.53 -19.06 -3.53
C GLN A 224 -24.63 -18.74 -4.57
N PRO A 225 -25.64 -17.91 -4.24
CA PRO A 225 -26.58 -17.41 -5.25
C PRO A 225 -25.89 -16.73 -6.44
N GLU A 226 -24.90 -15.89 -6.20
CA GLU A 226 -24.19 -15.19 -7.28
C GLU A 226 -23.33 -16.14 -8.14
N ILE A 227 -22.68 -17.14 -7.55
CA ILE A 227 -21.99 -18.20 -8.31
C ILE A 227 -23.00 -18.97 -9.17
N GLN A 228 -24.19 -19.27 -8.66
CA GLN A 228 -25.22 -19.94 -9.46
C GLN A 228 -25.73 -19.04 -10.60
N ASN A 229 -25.86 -17.74 -10.37
CA ASN A 229 -26.19 -16.77 -11.39
C ASN A 229 -25.11 -16.74 -12.50
N LEU A 230 -23.83 -16.67 -12.13
CA LEU A 230 -22.70 -16.77 -13.07
C LEU A 230 -22.80 -18.03 -13.94
N ARG A 231 -23.04 -19.19 -13.32
CA ARG A 231 -23.20 -20.47 -14.03
C ARG A 231 -24.33 -20.42 -15.06
N ASN A 232 -25.46 -19.82 -14.69
CA ASN A 232 -26.60 -19.67 -15.60
C ASN A 232 -26.27 -18.75 -16.79
N ILE A 233 -25.57 -17.64 -16.55
CA ILE A 233 -25.17 -16.71 -17.63
C ILE A 233 -24.17 -17.37 -18.57
N VAL A 234 -23.19 -18.11 -18.04
CA VAL A 234 -22.21 -18.87 -18.83
C VAL A 234 -22.90 -19.99 -19.64
N GLY A 235 -23.89 -20.68 -19.08
CA GLY A 235 -24.68 -21.68 -19.84
C GLY A 235 -25.47 -21.05 -20.99
N GLN A 236 -26.04 -19.86 -20.79
CA GLN A 236 -26.70 -19.12 -21.88
C GLN A 236 -25.71 -18.66 -22.97
N LEU A 237 -24.47 -18.38 -22.59
CA LEU A 237 -23.40 -18.10 -23.54
C LEU A 237 -23.02 -19.36 -24.33
N GLU A 238 -22.87 -20.50 -23.67
CA GLU A 238 -22.63 -21.80 -24.32
C GLU A 238 -23.69 -22.10 -25.38
N ASP A 239 -24.97 -22.03 -25.01
CA ASP A 239 -26.11 -22.24 -25.93
C ASP A 239 -26.01 -21.33 -27.17
N ARG A 240 -25.59 -20.07 -26.99
CA ARG A 240 -25.44 -19.10 -28.09
C ARG A 240 -24.25 -19.45 -28.98
N VAL A 241 -23.11 -19.81 -28.41
CA VAL A 241 -21.90 -20.20 -29.16
C VAL A 241 -22.16 -21.47 -29.96
N GLU A 242 -22.80 -22.48 -29.37
CA GLU A 242 -23.18 -23.71 -30.06
C GLU A 242 -24.16 -23.45 -31.21
N TYR A 243 -25.15 -22.57 -30.99
CA TYR A 243 -26.05 -22.13 -32.04
C TYR A 243 -25.30 -21.50 -33.23
N LEU A 244 -24.35 -20.61 -32.96
CA LEU A 244 -23.55 -19.96 -34.01
C LEU A 244 -22.69 -20.98 -34.77
N VAL A 245 -22.06 -21.92 -34.08
CA VAL A 245 -21.26 -22.99 -34.72
C VAL A 245 -22.13 -23.87 -35.63
N ALA A 246 -23.35 -24.21 -35.20
CA ALA A 246 -24.25 -25.07 -35.96
C ALA A 246 -24.92 -24.37 -37.16
N ASN A 247 -25.27 -23.09 -37.03
CA ASN A 247 -26.11 -22.38 -38.01
C ASN A 247 -25.34 -21.34 -38.84
N GLU A 248 -24.24 -20.81 -38.32
CA GLU A 248 -23.41 -19.79 -38.96
C GLU A 248 -21.91 -20.10 -38.81
N PRO A 249 -21.38 -21.19 -39.40
CA PRO A 249 -20.04 -21.70 -39.10
C PRO A 249 -18.89 -20.71 -39.37
N ASN A 250 -19.12 -19.73 -40.24
CA ASN A 250 -18.16 -18.68 -40.56
C ASN A 250 -18.15 -17.53 -39.54
N LYS A 251 -19.08 -17.50 -38.58
CA LYS A 251 -19.21 -16.49 -37.52
C LYS A 251 -18.81 -17.03 -36.15
N HIS A 252 -17.81 -17.90 -36.10
CA HIS A 252 -17.29 -18.41 -34.84
C HIS A 252 -16.60 -17.30 -34.03
N SER A 253 -16.77 -17.38 -32.70
CA SER A 253 -16.09 -16.56 -31.71
C SER A 253 -15.39 -17.47 -30.71
N ASP A 254 -14.09 -17.25 -30.51
CA ASP A 254 -13.32 -17.95 -29.48
C ASP A 254 -13.50 -17.21 -28.16
N ILE A 255 -13.90 -17.91 -27.09
CA ILE A 255 -14.15 -17.34 -25.77
C ILE A 255 -13.06 -17.77 -24.79
N PHE A 256 -12.55 -16.81 -24.02
CA PHE A 256 -11.52 -17.00 -23.01
C PHE A 256 -12.00 -16.44 -21.67
N PHE A 257 -11.96 -17.26 -20.62
CA PHE A 257 -12.11 -16.83 -19.23
C PHE A 257 -10.73 -16.70 -18.60
N ILE A 258 -10.48 -15.60 -17.91
CA ILE A 258 -9.18 -15.25 -17.32
C ILE A 258 -9.34 -15.21 -15.81
N GLY A 259 -8.63 -16.12 -15.14
CA GLY A 259 -8.66 -16.22 -13.69
C GLY A 259 -10.06 -16.52 -13.14
N LEU A 260 -10.22 -16.27 -11.84
CA LEU A 260 -11.44 -16.44 -11.06
C LEU A 260 -11.68 -15.19 -10.21
N PRO A 261 -12.94 -14.88 -9.86
CA PRO A 261 -13.22 -13.75 -8.96
C PRO A 261 -12.69 -13.96 -7.53
N SER A 262 -12.16 -15.14 -7.22
CA SER A 262 -11.50 -15.49 -5.96
C SER A 262 -9.98 -15.33 -5.98
N ASP A 263 -9.35 -15.02 -7.12
CA ASP A 263 -7.89 -15.04 -7.26
C ASP A 263 -7.17 -14.15 -6.27
N GLN A 264 -7.55 -12.87 -6.21
CA GLN A 264 -6.94 -11.88 -5.32
C GLN A 264 -7.06 -12.31 -3.85
N ALA A 265 -8.29 -12.61 -3.41
CA ALA A 265 -8.53 -13.04 -2.03
C ALA A 265 -7.77 -14.33 -1.67
N VAL A 266 -7.52 -15.22 -2.64
CA VAL A 266 -6.74 -16.45 -2.42
C VAL A 266 -5.24 -16.16 -2.37
N SER A 267 -4.71 -15.30 -3.23
CA SER A 267 -3.29 -14.90 -3.19
C SER A 267 -2.94 -14.19 -1.90
N ASP A 268 -3.85 -13.35 -1.40
CA ASP A 268 -3.63 -12.52 -0.21
C ASP A 268 -3.58 -13.34 1.09
N VAL A 269 -4.08 -14.58 1.09
CA VAL A 269 -4.03 -15.48 2.27
C VAL A 269 -2.60 -15.65 2.81
N ALA A 270 -1.61 -15.75 1.92
CA ALA A 270 -0.22 -15.97 2.31
C ALA A 270 0.34 -14.75 3.05
N ASP A 271 0.16 -13.56 2.49
CA ASP A 271 0.63 -12.31 3.08
C ASP A 271 -0.14 -11.97 4.35
N PHE A 272 -1.44 -12.24 4.39
CA PHE A 272 -2.24 -12.03 5.60
C PHE A 272 -1.85 -13.00 6.73
N ARG A 273 -1.37 -14.20 6.39
CA ARG A 273 -0.77 -15.12 7.37
C ARG A 273 0.57 -14.60 7.89
N THR A 274 1.38 -14.00 7.02
CA THR A 274 2.62 -13.31 7.41
C THR A 274 2.31 -12.15 8.35
N LEU A 275 1.30 -11.33 8.05
CA LEU A 275 0.81 -10.25 8.94
C LEU A 275 0.37 -10.79 10.30
N ALA A 276 -0.46 -11.84 10.33
CA ALA A 276 -0.88 -12.45 11.59
C ALA A 276 0.31 -12.95 12.43
N SER A 277 1.32 -13.53 11.78
CA SER A 277 2.55 -13.98 12.44
C SER A 277 3.37 -12.81 12.98
N ALA A 278 3.49 -11.73 12.21
CA ALA A 278 4.17 -10.51 12.61
C ALA A 278 3.51 -9.86 13.84
N TRP A 279 2.18 -9.85 13.95
CA TRP A 279 1.52 -9.31 15.15
C TRP A 279 1.72 -10.17 16.40
N ASN A 280 1.79 -11.51 16.24
CA ASN A 280 2.16 -12.40 17.34
C ASN A 280 3.62 -12.16 17.79
N GLU A 281 4.52 -11.87 16.86
CA GLU A 281 5.90 -11.50 17.18
C GLU A 281 5.96 -10.14 17.89
N LEU A 282 5.21 -9.15 17.40
CA LEU A 282 5.13 -7.83 18.03
C LEU A 282 4.69 -7.92 19.49
N GLU A 283 3.71 -8.77 19.81
CA GLU A 283 3.27 -8.98 21.20
C GLU A 283 4.38 -9.53 22.09
N LYS A 284 5.14 -10.52 21.60
CA LYS A 284 6.30 -11.04 22.33
C LYS A 284 7.33 -9.94 22.56
N LEU A 285 7.65 -9.16 21.52
CA LEU A 285 8.55 -8.02 21.62
C LEU A 285 8.06 -7.00 22.65
N VAL A 286 6.80 -6.60 22.62
CA VAL A 286 6.22 -5.64 23.58
C VAL A 286 6.38 -6.15 25.01
N ASN A 287 6.06 -7.42 25.26
CA ASN A 287 6.16 -8.02 26.60
C ASN A 287 7.62 -8.12 27.09
N GLU A 288 8.52 -8.63 26.25
CA GLU A 288 9.94 -8.79 26.59
C GLU A 288 10.63 -7.45 26.81
N GLN A 289 10.41 -6.49 25.91
CA GLN A 289 11.09 -5.20 25.95
C GLN A 289 10.53 -4.29 27.05
N SER A 290 9.27 -4.47 27.45
CA SER A 290 8.72 -3.81 28.65
C SER A 290 9.47 -4.19 29.93
N ILE A 291 9.73 -5.48 30.12
CA ILE A 291 10.46 -5.97 31.31
C ILE A 291 11.89 -5.44 31.29
N LYS A 292 12.54 -5.46 30.12
CA LYS A 292 13.91 -4.95 29.96
C LYS A 292 13.99 -3.43 30.17
N LEU A 293 12.99 -2.67 29.73
CA LEU A 293 12.93 -1.23 29.97
C LEU A 293 12.79 -0.91 31.46
N ASP A 294 11.93 -1.62 32.19
CA ASP A 294 11.79 -1.46 33.64
C ASP A 294 13.09 -1.77 34.39
N GLN A 295 13.89 -2.73 33.90
CA GLN A 295 15.23 -3.03 34.44
C GLN A 295 16.24 -1.93 34.11
N LEU A 296 16.23 -1.44 32.88
CA LEU A 296 17.13 -0.39 32.40
C LEU A 296 16.93 0.93 33.15
N GLU A 297 15.69 1.31 33.42
CA GLU A 297 15.37 2.50 34.20
C GLU A 297 15.94 2.44 35.62
N LYS A 298 15.91 1.26 36.25
CA LYS A 298 16.44 1.01 37.59
C LYS A 298 17.96 0.85 37.65
N SER A 299 18.62 0.56 36.52
CA SER A 299 20.09 0.43 36.48
C SER A 299 20.77 1.76 36.82
N THR A 300 22.03 1.74 37.24
CA THR A 300 22.88 2.94 37.40
C THR A 300 24.00 3.01 36.37
N ASP A 301 23.97 2.11 35.37
CA ASP A 301 25.03 1.96 34.39
C ASP A 301 25.15 3.14 33.43
N LYS A 302 26.37 3.39 32.97
CA LYS A 302 26.68 4.45 32.01
C LYS A 302 26.31 4.09 30.57
N THR A 303 25.97 2.83 30.29
CA THR A 303 25.65 2.31 28.94
C THR A 303 24.19 2.45 28.54
N LYS A 304 23.34 3.02 29.41
CA LYS A 304 21.88 3.10 29.21
C LYS A 304 21.41 3.59 27.85
N ARG A 305 22.12 4.52 27.22
CA ARG A 305 21.76 5.03 25.88
C ARG A 305 21.88 3.93 24.82
N ARG A 306 23.03 3.26 24.76
CA ARG A 306 23.24 2.13 23.85
C ARG A 306 22.24 1.02 24.14
N ASP A 307 22.06 0.70 25.41
CA ASP A 307 21.19 -0.40 25.80
C ASP A 307 19.72 -0.07 25.43
N LEU A 308 19.26 1.18 25.55
CA LEU A 308 17.94 1.62 25.06
C LEU A 308 17.79 1.47 23.55
N LEU A 309 18.80 1.83 22.74
CA LEU A 309 18.77 1.63 21.29
C LEU A 309 18.61 0.15 20.94
N GLU A 310 19.31 -0.73 21.65
CA GLU A 310 19.18 -2.18 21.48
C GLU A 310 17.79 -2.71 21.88
N LEU A 311 17.08 -2.07 22.81
CA LEU A 311 15.67 -2.42 23.10
C LEU A 311 14.70 -1.96 22.00
N ILE A 312 15.02 -0.89 21.28
CA ILE A 312 14.19 -0.27 20.23
C ILE A 312 14.37 -0.97 18.87
N LYS A 313 15.60 -1.38 18.54
CA LYS A 313 15.97 -1.99 17.27
C LYS A 313 15.10 -3.20 16.82
N PRO A 314 14.63 -4.08 17.72
CA PRO A 314 13.72 -5.15 17.33
C PRO A 314 12.42 -4.64 16.70
N PHE A 315 11.89 -3.50 17.14
CA PHE A 315 10.66 -2.92 16.59
C PHE A 315 10.88 -2.31 15.20
N THR A 316 12.00 -1.64 14.96
CA THR A 316 12.32 -1.13 13.62
C THR A 316 12.57 -2.27 12.63
N ASN A 317 13.21 -3.35 13.08
CA ASN A 317 13.37 -4.56 12.28
C ASN A 317 12.03 -5.23 11.96
N TRP A 318 11.13 -5.30 12.96
CA TRP A 318 9.77 -5.80 12.78
C TRP A 318 9.01 -4.99 11.73
N GLU A 319 9.01 -3.66 11.82
CA GLU A 319 8.37 -2.78 10.81
C GLU A 319 8.90 -3.04 9.40
N ASN A 320 10.22 -3.15 9.25
CA ASN A 320 10.86 -3.38 7.96
C ASN A 320 10.64 -4.81 7.42
N SER A 321 10.16 -5.74 8.25
CA SER A 321 9.87 -7.13 7.85
C SER A 321 8.45 -7.34 7.35
N LEU A 322 7.57 -6.33 7.49
CA LEU A 322 6.20 -6.40 7.03
C LEU A 322 6.15 -6.46 5.49
N PRO A 323 5.15 -7.14 4.89
CA PRO A 323 4.96 -7.12 3.45
C PRO A 323 4.85 -5.69 2.91
N ASN A 324 5.39 -5.41 1.72
CA ASN A 324 5.32 -4.08 1.11
C ASN A 324 3.88 -3.54 0.98
N GLN A 325 2.91 -4.44 0.85
CA GLN A 325 1.48 -4.16 0.75
C GLN A 325 0.70 -4.35 2.07
N ALA A 326 1.40 -4.40 3.21
CA ALA A 326 0.78 -4.60 4.52
C ALA A 326 -0.35 -3.60 4.81
N GLU A 327 -0.14 -2.33 4.51
CA GLU A 327 -1.14 -1.29 4.70
C GLU A 327 -2.37 -1.51 3.79
N SER A 328 -2.14 -1.80 2.50
CA SER A 328 -3.20 -2.11 1.53
C SER A 328 -4.04 -3.29 2.01
N LEU A 329 -3.41 -4.42 2.35
CA LEU A 329 -4.09 -5.62 2.82
C LEU A 329 -4.96 -5.35 4.05
N LEU A 330 -4.43 -4.59 5.02
CA LEU A 330 -5.18 -4.22 6.21
C LEU A 330 -6.34 -3.29 5.88
N GLN A 331 -6.22 -2.40 4.90
CA GLN A 331 -7.33 -1.56 4.45
C GLN A 331 -8.40 -2.39 3.71
N ASP A 332 -8.00 -3.35 2.90
CA ASP A 332 -8.91 -4.16 2.10
C ASP A 332 -9.77 -5.09 2.97
N TYR A 333 -9.12 -5.75 3.95
CA TYR A 333 -9.74 -6.82 4.75
C TYR A 333 -9.99 -6.47 6.22
N ALA A 334 -9.41 -5.38 6.72
CA ALA A 334 -9.54 -4.91 8.10
C ALA A 334 -9.76 -3.38 8.17
N LYS A 335 -10.67 -2.85 7.34
CA LYS A 335 -10.96 -1.41 7.10
C LYS A 335 -10.87 -0.45 8.30
N ASP A 336 -11.19 -0.89 9.52
CA ASP A 336 -11.08 -0.09 10.75
C ASP A 336 -9.70 -0.19 11.44
N PHE A 337 -8.65 -0.61 10.72
CA PHE A 337 -7.29 -0.75 11.26
C PHE A 337 -6.55 0.58 11.15
N ASN A 338 -6.10 1.13 12.28
CA ASN A 338 -5.32 2.37 12.28
C ASN A 338 -3.82 2.06 12.20
N TRP A 339 -3.28 2.15 10.97
CA TRP A 339 -1.87 1.92 10.70
C TRP A 339 -0.94 2.95 11.36
N GLU A 340 -1.35 4.22 11.42
CA GLU A 340 -0.50 5.35 11.87
C GLU A 340 0.03 5.17 13.31
N ASN A 341 -0.78 4.56 14.16
CA ASN A 341 -0.45 4.32 15.57
C ASN A 341 0.39 3.06 15.82
N THR A 342 0.68 2.28 14.77
CA THR A 342 1.43 1.02 14.89
C THR A 342 2.93 1.26 14.88
N SER A 343 3.39 2.33 14.23
CA SER A 343 4.83 2.56 14.03
C SER A 343 5.51 3.11 15.28
N ILE A 344 6.64 2.52 15.68
CA ILE A 344 7.51 3.03 16.76
C ILE A 344 8.06 4.41 16.44
N ARG A 345 8.26 4.71 15.15
CA ARG A 345 8.79 6.00 14.70
C ARG A 345 7.85 7.16 15.02
N SER A 346 6.55 6.89 15.11
CA SER A 346 5.52 7.87 15.52
C SER A 346 5.61 8.26 17.00
N PHE A 347 6.38 7.52 17.81
CA PHE A 347 6.48 7.75 19.24
C PHE A 347 7.79 8.40 19.66
N LEU A 348 8.89 8.13 18.94
CA LEU A 348 10.24 8.51 19.33
C LEU A 348 10.58 9.96 18.92
N ALA A 349 11.14 10.74 19.84
CA ALA A 349 11.69 12.05 19.53
C ALA A 349 13.04 12.03 18.77
N PHE A 350 13.56 10.86 18.38
CA PHE A 350 14.84 10.67 17.67
C PHE A 350 14.71 9.64 16.55
N ASN A 351 15.56 9.68 15.52
CA ASN A 351 15.65 8.64 14.50
C ASN A 351 16.36 7.39 15.06
N PRO A 352 15.69 6.23 15.21
CA PRO A 352 16.31 5.04 15.77
C PRO A 352 17.42 4.44 14.90
N ASN A 353 17.52 4.81 13.62
CA ASN A 353 18.54 4.31 12.69
C ASN A 353 19.86 5.11 12.73
N GLU A 354 19.88 6.30 13.35
CA GLU A 354 21.08 7.17 13.42
C GLU A 354 21.89 6.96 14.71
N GLU A 355 21.53 5.96 15.53
CA GLU A 355 22.21 5.54 16.77
C GLU A 355 22.49 6.67 17.80
N ARG A 356 21.75 7.79 17.74
CA ARG A 356 22.01 8.95 18.59
C ARG A 356 20.80 9.33 19.44
N ILE A 357 20.88 9.05 20.74
CA ILE A 357 19.95 9.56 21.74
C ILE A 357 20.53 10.82 22.35
N ASN A 358 19.87 11.96 22.19
CA ASN A 358 20.30 13.24 22.79
C ASN A 358 19.78 13.38 24.23
N ASN A 359 18.51 13.02 24.47
CA ASN A 359 17.85 13.07 25.78
C ASN A 359 17.37 11.67 26.20
N LEU A 360 18.11 11.03 27.11
CA LEU A 360 17.81 9.67 27.55
C LEU A 360 16.45 9.56 28.26
N GLU A 361 16.11 10.50 29.15
CA GLU A 361 14.85 10.45 29.91
C GLU A 361 13.65 10.57 28.99
N GLN A 362 13.70 11.50 28.02
CA GLN A 362 12.65 11.64 27.01
C GLN A 362 12.53 10.37 26.15
N SER A 363 13.65 9.84 25.65
CA SER A 363 13.64 8.61 24.84
C SER A 363 13.08 7.41 25.60
N GLN A 364 13.36 7.29 26.89
CA GLN A 364 12.77 6.25 27.75
C GLN A 364 11.25 6.46 27.91
N ALA A 365 10.81 7.69 28.16
CA ALA A 365 9.40 8.02 28.26
C ALA A 365 8.63 7.77 26.95
N ASP A 366 9.20 8.16 25.82
CA ASP A 366 8.64 7.93 24.48
C ASP A 366 8.48 6.44 24.19
N PHE A 367 9.53 5.66 24.46
CA PHE A 367 9.51 4.22 24.27
C PHE A 367 8.55 3.51 25.23
N ARG A 368 8.46 3.96 26.48
CA ARG A 368 7.46 3.50 27.45
C ARG A 368 6.04 3.75 26.95
N ARG A 369 5.75 4.96 26.46
CA ARG A 369 4.45 5.33 25.87
C ARG A 369 4.11 4.46 24.66
N PHE A 370 5.09 4.16 23.80
CA PHE A 370 4.91 3.23 22.70
C PHE A 370 4.51 1.84 23.21
N LEU A 371 5.27 1.28 24.16
CA LEU A 371 4.98 -0.05 24.72
C LEU A 371 3.61 -0.11 25.42
N GLU A 372 3.22 0.94 26.15
CA GLU A 372 1.90 1.05 26.78
C GLU A 372 0.79 1.09 25.74
N ASN A 373 0.92 1.94 24.71
CA ASN A 373 -0.03 2.00 23.62
C ASN A 373 -0.17 0.66 22.88
N ARG A 374 0.95 -0.05 22.63
CA ARG A 374 0.89 -1.37 21.99
C ARG A 374 0.25 -2.41 22.90
N LYS A 375 0.53 -2.42 24.21
CA LYS A 375 -0.15 -3.31 25.18
C LYS A 375 -1.67 -3.15 25.17
N GLU A 376 -2.15 -1.92 25.04
CA GLU A 376 -3.59 -1.64 25.03
C GLU A 376 -4.27 -2.11 23.74
N ASN A 377 -3.58 -2.01 22.59
CA ASN A 377 -4.22 -2.18 21.28
C ASN A 377 -3.93 -3.54 20.61
N ILE A 378 -2.80 -4.17 20.92
CA ILE A 378 -2.30 -5.32 20.13
C ILE A 378 -3.26 -6.50 20.11
N GLU A 379 -4.00 -6.75 21.19
CA GLU A 379 -4.95 -7.87 21.16
C GLU A 379 -6.19 -7.60 20.32
N LEU A 380 -6.70 -6.36 20.33
CA LEU A 380 -7.79 -5.99 19.44
C LEU A 380 -7.34 -6.06 17.98
N GLU A 381 -6.12 -5.59 17.69
CA GLU A 381 -5.51 -5.69 16.37
C GLU A 381 -5.33 -7.14 15.92
N LYS A 382 -4.78 -8.01 16.78
CA LYS A 382 -4.66 -9.46 16.53
C LYS A 382 -6.02 -10.10 16.27
N GLN A 383 -7.05 -9.75 17.03
CA GLN A 383 -8.40 -10.28 16.81
C GLN A 383 -8.94 -9.88 15.44
N LYS A 384 -8.77 -8.62 15.03
CA LYS A 384 -9.15 -8.15 13.69
C LYS A 384 -8.41 -8.89 12.59
N ILE A 385 -7.08 -9.00 12.71
CA ILE A 385 -6.24 -9.70 11.72
C ILE A 385 -6.61 -11.19 11.65
N ASN A 386 -6.76 -11.87 12.78
CA ASN A 386 -7.12 -13.29 12.78
C ASN A 386 -8.56 -13.53 12.28
N TYR A 387 -9.48 -12.61 12.55
CA TYR A 387 -10.83 -12.65 11.98
C TYR A 387 -10.77 -12.56 10.46
N ALA A 388 -10.11 -11.55 9.90
CA ALA A 388 -9.93 -11.38 8.46
C ALA A 388 -9.22 -12.59 7.83
N LEU A 389 -8.14 -13.09 8.44
CA LEU A 389 -7.44 -14.29 7.98
C LEU A 389 -8.36 -15.52 7.92
N THR A 390 -9.18 -15.73 8.95
CA THR A 390 -10.11 -16.87 8.98
C THR A 390 -11.17 -16.76 7.88
N ARG A 391 -11.66 -15.54 7.63
CA ARG A 391 -12.62 -15.27 6.56
C ARG A 391 -11.98 -15.45 5.18
N LEU A 392 -10.78 -14.93 4.95
CA LEU A 392 -9.99 -15.16 3.74
C LEU A 392 -9.73 -16.65 3.50
N GLN A 393 -9.46 -17.44 4.55
CA GLN A 393 -9.33 -18.89 4.40
C GLN A 393 -10.64 -19.56 3.96
N ALA A 394 -11.79 -19.06 4.42
CA ALA A 394 -13.09 -19.58 4.00
C ALA A 394 -13.40 -19.32 2.51
N VAL A 395 -12.80 -18.28 1.90
CA VAL A 395 -12.90 -18.01 0.46
C VAL A 395 -12.46 -19.23 -0.38
N ARG A 396 -11.52 -20.04 0.12
CA ARG A 396 -11.05 -21.26 -0.58
C ARG A 396 -12.16 -22.28 -0.87
N ILE A 397 -13.26 -22.25 -0.13
CA ILE A 397 -14.41 -23.12 -0.39
C ILE A 397 -15.11 -22.69 -1.69
N PHE A 398 -15.40 -21.39 -1.82
CA PHE A 398 -16.01 -20.81 -3.02
C PHE A 398 -15.06 -20.91 -4.21
N ASP A 399 -13.77 -20.73 -3.96
CA ASP A 399 -12.73 -20.94 -4.94
C ASP A 399 -12.76 -22.34 -5.56
N GLY A 400 -12.84 -23.39 -4.73
CA GLY A 400 -12.98 -24.76 -5.22
C GLY A 400 -14.23 -24.97 -6.08
N MET A 401 -15.35 -24.31 -5.74
CA MET A 401 -16.58 -24.35 -6.54
C MET A 401 -16.43 -23.65 -7.90
N LEU A 402 -15.67 -22.56 -7.95
CA LEU A 402 -15.38 -21.80 -9.16
C LEU A 402 -14.38 -22.54 -10.06
N MET A 403 -13.27 -23.04 -9.50
CA MET A 403 -12.31 -23.88 -10.22
C MET A 403 -12.99 -25.11 -10.84
N GLY A 404 -13.81 -25.83 -10.06
CA GLY A 404 -14.55 -26.99 -10.54
C GLY A 404 -15.51 -26.65 -11.68
N PHE A 405 -16.12 -25.47 -11.64
CA PHE A 405 -17.00 -25.01 -12.72
C PHE A 405 -16.23 -24.65 -13.98
N PHE A 406 -15.23 -23.76 -13.90
CA PHE A 406 -14.49 -23.28 -15.08
C PHE A 406 -13.66 -24.38 -15.75
N SER A 407 -13.11 -25.31 -14.96
CA SER A 407 -12.41 -26.49 -15.50
C SER A 407 -13.31 -27.49 -16.25
N SER A 408 -14.63 -27.41 -16.06
CA SER A 408 -15.61 -28.30 -16.72
C SER A 408 -16.15 -27.76 -18.04
N LEU A 409 -15.83 -26.51 -18.39
CA LEU A 409 -16.29 -25.88 -19.63
C LEU A 409 -15.52 -26.44 -20.82
N ASN A 410 -16.25 -26.85 -21.87
CA ASN A 410 -15.65 -27.40 -23.08
C ASN A 410 -15.71 -26.44 -24.27
N PHE A 411 -16.64 -25.47 -24.26
CA PHE A 411 -16.85 -24.53 -25.36
C PHE A 411 -15.95 -23.28 -25.31
N ALA A 412 -15.27 -23.06 -24.18
CA ALA A 412 -14.43 -21.90 -23.91
C ALA A 412 -13.11 -22.32 -23.27
N ARG A 413 -12.07 -21.50 -23.43
CA ARG A 413 -10.78 -21.72 -22.78
C ARG A 413 -10.74 -21.01 -21.44
N TRP A 414 -10.27 -21.69 -20.40
CA TRP A 414 -9.94 -21.05 -19.13
C TRP A 414 -8.42 -20.86 -19.01
N GLU A 415 -8.01 -19.60 -18.88
CA GLU A 415 -6.65 -19.18 -18.62
C GLU A 415 -6.48 -18.99 -17.11
N ASN A 416 -5.90 -20.00 -16.47
CA ASN A 416 -5.61 -19.94 -15.05
C ASN A 416 -4.43 -18.98 -14.82
N THR A 417 -4.70 -17.89 -14.12
CA THR A 417 -3.77 -16.80 -13.76
C THR A 417 -2.97 -17.10 -12.51
N ARG A 418 -3.31 -18.15 -11.76
CA ARG A 418 -2.52 -18.58 -10.61
C ARG A 418 -1.33 -19.36 -11.13
N ASP A 419 -0.13 -18.87 -10.82
CA ASP A 419 1.08 -19.66 -10.97
C ASP A 419 0.84 -21.02 -10.34
N GLN A 420 0.85 -22.07 -11.17
CA GLN A 420 1.13 -23.42 -10.68
C GLN A 420 2.59 -23.43 -10.28
N GLY A 421 2.91 -22.79 -9.16
CA GLY A 421 4.19 -22.87 -8.51
C GLY A 421 4.42 -24.33 -8.11
N ASN A 422 5.23 -25.01 -8.92
CA ASN A 422 6.06 -26.12 -8.44
C ASN A 422 7.16 -25.56 -7.53
#